data_AF-A0AAU8JNL3-F1
#
_entry.id   AF-A0AAU8JNL3-F1
#
_cell.length_a   1.000
_cell.length_b   1.000
_cell.length_c   1.000
_cell.angle_alpha   90.00
_cell.angle_beta   90.00
_cell.angle_gamma   90.00
#
_symmetry.space_group_name_H-M   'P 1'
#
loop_
_entity.id
_entity.type
_entity.pdbx_description
1 polymer ?
#
loop_
_entity_poly.entity_id
_entity_poly.type
_entity_poly.pdbx_seq_one_letter_code
_entity_poly.pdbx_strand_id
1 'polypeptide(L)'
;MMVYFRQIISGLLLQKINRKIVQRGRGFKPVETCPKKSEESEVKNRDQLLIEATVALADVKYPTDVELLNQARKTTELTLDILYKLLRVRLKKKPRTYRQKARKDYLKFAKKKKPSQKERRNAVKQQLQYVKRNLRQIDKLIDSGASEYELSRRQGIYW
;
A
#
# COMPACT_ATOMS: atom_id res chain seq x y z
N MET A 1 -11.99 -19.49 19.06
CA MET A 1 -12.97 -18.41 18.86
C MET A 1 -13.83 -18.10 20.12
N MET A 2 -13.35 -18.37 21.35
CA MET A 2 -14.06 -18.03 22.60
C MET A 2 -13.18 -17.29 23.63
N VAL A 3 -11.97 -16.89 23.22
CA VAL A 3 -10.99 -16.23 24.10
C VAL A 3 -11.14 -14.71 24.03
N TYR A 4 -11.32 -14.15 22.83
CA TYR A 4 -11.53 -12.71 22.60
C TYR A 4 -12.83 -12.17 23.22
N PHE A 5 -13.87 -13.00 23.34
CA PHE A 5 -15.16 -12.58 23.90
C PHE A 5 -15.07 -12.25 25.40
N ARG A 6 -14.11 -12.84 26.12
CA ARG A 6 -13.90 -12.61 27.56
C ARG A 6 -13.11 -11.34 27.87
N GLN A 7 -12.50 -10.71 26.87
CA GLN A 7 -11.74 -9.47 27.04
C GLN A 7 -12.64 -8.22 27.03
N ILE A 8 -13.82 -8.31 26.40
CA ILE A 8 -14.74 -7.17 26.22
C ILE A 8 -15.77 -7.09 27.36
N ILE A 9 -16.10 -8.21 27.99
CA ILE A 9 -17.12 -8.27 29.04
C ILE A 9 -16.44 -8.29 30.40
N SER A 10 -16.81 -7.35 31.29
CA SER A 10 -16.26 -7.31 32.65
C SER A 10 -16.51 -8.63 33.37
N GLY A 11 -15.50 -9.12 34.11
CA GLY A 11 -15.59 -10.40 34.82
C GLY A 11 -16.81 -10.49 35.74
N LEU A 12 -17.20 -9.37 36.35
CA LEU A 12 -18.40 -9.24 37.18
C LEU A 12 -19.70 -9.45 36.40
N LEU A 13 -19.81 -8.89 35.19
CA LEU A 13 -20.99 -9.06 34.34
C LEU A 13 -21.08 -10.50 33.82
N LEU A 14 -19.94 -11.11 33.48
CA LEU A 14 -19.86 -12.50 33.04
C LEU A 14 -20.26 -13.47 34.17
N GLN A 15 -19.82 -13.22 35.41
CA GLN A 15 -20.24 -13.98 36.59
C GLN A 15 -21.75 -13.84 36.87
N LYS A 16 -22.30 -12.63 36.70
CA LYS A 16 -23.73 -12.35 36.86
C LYS A 16 -24.58 -13.09 35.82
N ILE A 17 -24.10 -13.14 34.57
CA ILE A 17 -24.73 -13.90 33.49
C ILE A 17 -24.65 -15.41 33.76
N ASN A 18 -23.48 -15.92 34.13
CA ASN A 18 -23.29 -17.34 34.45
C ASN A 18 -24.20 -17.78 35.61
N ARG A 19 -24.32 -16.97 36.68
CA ARG A 19 -25.27 -17.24 37.78
C ARG A 19 -26.71 -17.31 37.29
N LYS A 20 -27.14 -16.38 36.43
CA LYS A 20 -28.51 -16.37 35.88
C LYS A 20 -28.78 -17.58 34.97
N ILE A 21 -27.81 -18.02 34.18
CA ILE A 21 -27.92 -19.21 33.31
C ILE A 21 -28.06 -20.47 34.17
N VAL A 22 -27.20 -20.63 35.19
CA VAL A 22 -27.23 -21.77 36.11
C VAL A 22 -28.51 -21.80 36.94
N GLN A 23 -29.03 -20.64 37.37
CA GLN A 23 -30.31 -20.55 38.09
C GLN A 23 -31.51 -20.92 37.20
N ARG A 24 -31.47 -20.55 35.92
CA ARG A 24 -32.53 -20.90 34.95
C ARG A 24 -32.55 -22.38 34.61
N GLY A 25 -31.39 -23.01 34.56
CA GLY A 25 -31.23 -24.41 34.12
C GLY A 25 -31.08 -25.41 35.26
N ARG A 26 -31.83 -25.30 36.36
CA ARG A 26 -31.66 -26.21 37.51
C ARG A 26 -31.51 -27.67 37.08
N GLY A 27 -30.32 -28.19 37.38
CA GLY A 27 -29.87 -29.55 37.20
C GLY A 27 -28.39 -29.78 37.57
N PHE A 28 -27.55 -28.74 37.67
CA PHE A 28 -26.13 -28.92 37.96
C PHE A 28 -25.69 -28.25 39.27
N LYS A 29 -25.20 -29.05 40.23
CA LYS A 29 -24.50 -28.57 41.44
C LYS A 29 -23.05 -28.25 41.05
N PRO A 30 -22.49 -27.09 41.45
CA PRO A 30 -21.12 -26.77 41.11
C PRO A 30 -20.15 -27.62 41.95
N VAL A 31 -19.18 -28.24 41.29
CA VAL A 31 -18.01 -28.83 41.93
C VAL A 31 -17.03 -27.71 42.25
N GLU A 32 -16.60 -27.63 43.50
CA GLU A 32 -15.59 -26.70 44.00
C GLU A 32 -14.26 -26.94 43.29
N THR A 33 -13.61 -25.87 42.84
CA THR A 33 -12.19 -25.92 42.50
C THR A 33 -11.47 -24.68 43.03
N CYS A 34 -10.31 -24.97 43.63
CA CYS A 34 -9.49 -24.15 44.51
C CYS A 34 -8.97 -22.84 43.89
N PRO A 35 -8.63 -21.83 44.72
CA PRO A 35 -8.26 -20.51 44.26
C PRO A 35 -6.81 -20.49 43.76
N LYS A 36 -6.59 -20.11 42.50
CA LYS A 36 -5.28 -19.61 42.06
C LYS A 36 -5.29 -18.09 42.20
N LYS A 37 -4.56 -17.60 43.20
CA LYS A 37 -4.13 -16.21 43.28
C LYS A 37 -3.27 -15.90 42.05
N SER A 38 -3.69 -14.94 41.26
CA SER A 38 -2.78 -14.20 40.37
C SER A 38 -3.16 -12.74 40.52
N GLU A 39 -2.23 -11.99 41.10
CA GLU A 39 -2.30 -10.57 41.37
C GLU A 39 -2.57 -9.81 40.07
N GLU A 40 -3.74 -9.15 39.98
CA GLU A 40 -4.05 -8.23 38.90
C GLU A 40 -3.42 -6.87 39.25
N SER A 41 -2.26 -6.59 38.65
CA SER A 41 -1.76 -5.23 38.55
C SER A 41 -2.75 -4.41 37.73
N GLU A 42 -3.34 -3.38 38.33
CA GLU A 42 -4.28 -2.44 37.70
C GLU A 42 -3.60 -1.68 36.56
N VAL A 43 -3.68 -2.20 35.33
CA VAL A 43 -3.37 -1.42 34.13
C VAL A 43 -4.57 -0.52 33.85
N LYS A 44 -4.46 0.76 34.23
CA LYS A 44 -5.39 1.81 33.82
C LYS A 44 -5.33 1.96 32.29
N ASN A 45 -6.27 1.33 31.59
CA ASN A 45 -6.51 1.55 30.17
C ASN A 45 -7.06 2.97 29.98
N ARG A 46 -6.16 3.95 29.89
CA ARG A 46 -6.46 5.26 29.34
C ARG A 46 -6.27 5.16 27.82
N ASP A 47 -7.18 5.78 27.11
CA ASP A 47 -7.18 6.02 25.67
C ASP A 47 -8.00 5.00 24.85
N GLN A 48 -9.31 5.26 24.75
CA GLN A 48 -10.15 4.69 23.70
C GLN A 48 -9.78 5.35 22.37
N LEU A 49 -9.13 4.61 21.48
CA LEU A 49 -8.90 5.04 20.10
C LEU A 49 -10.20 4.89 19.30
N LEU A 50 -10.92 5.99 19.12
CA LEU A 50 -12.06 6.07 18.20
C LEU A 50 -11.53 6.13 16.75
N ILE A 51 -11.43 4.96 16.11
CA ILE A 51 -11.19 4.89 14.66
C ILE A 51 -12.56 4.88 13.97
N GLU A 52 -12.97 6.00 13.39
CA GLU A 52 -14.09 6.01 12.46
C GLU A 52 -13.70 5.21 11.20
N ALA A 53 -14.27 4.01 11.05
CA ALA A 53 -14.06 3.18 9.87
C ALA A 53 -14.71 3.75 8.59
N THR A 54 -15.40 4.89 8.68
CA THR A 54 -16.12 5.55 7.59
C THR A 54 -15.20 6.32 6.64
N VAL A 55 -13.92 6.52 6.97
CA VAL A 55 -12.93 7.22 6.14
C VAL A 55 -11.80 6.27 5.71
N ALA A 56 -12.14 5.04 5.31
CA ALA A 56 -11.21 4.23 4.53
C ALA A 56 -11.22 4.75 3.08
N LEU A 57 -10.11 5.34 2.62
CA LEU A 57 -9.94 5.72 1.22
C LEU A 57 -10.19 4.49 0.33
N ALA A 58 -11.32 4.46 -0.38
CA ALA A 58 -11.73 3.34 -1.23
C ALA A 58 -10.73 3.06 -2.37
N ASP A 59 -9.86 4.02 -2.68
CA ASP A 59 -8.90 3.99 -3.80
C ASP A 59 -7.43 3.73 -3.39
N VAL A 60 -7.18 3.18 -2.20
CA VAL A 60 -5.80 2.73 -1.86
C VAL A 60 -5.58 1.34 -2.41
N LYS A 61 -5.03 1.28 -3.63
CA LYS A 61 -4.61 0.02 -4.22
C LYS A 61 -3.41 -0.55 -3.46
N TYR A 62 -3.43 -1.87 -3.21
CA TYR A 62 -2.27 -2.56 -2.62
C TYR A 62 -1.01 -2.33 -3.48
N PRO A 63 0.06 -1.77 -2.92
CA PRO A 63 1.24 -1.43 -3.69
C PRO A 63 1.93 -2.71 -4.15
N THR A 64 1.93 -2.94 -5.47
CA THR A 64 2.74 -3.97 -6.08
C THR A 64 3.93 -3.31 -6.76
N ASP A 65 5.14 -3.78 -6.52
CA ASP A 65 6.38 -3.20 -7.07
C ASP A 65 6.29 -2.94 -8.59
N VAL A 66 5.71 -3.88 -9.35
CA VAL A 66 5.59 -3.76 -10.81
C VAL A 66 4.63 -2.64 -11.22
N GLU A 67 3.59 -2.39 -10.44
CA GLU A 67 2.62 -1.33 -10.71
C GLU A 67 3.19 0.04 -10.38
N LEU A 68 3.84 0.17 -9.22
CA LEU A 68 4.57 1.38 -8.84
C LEU A 68 5.62 1.74 -9.92
N LEU A 69 6.39 0.75 -10.38
CA LEU A 69 7.38 0.96 -11.43
C LEU A 69 6.75 1.34 -12.78
N ASN A 70 5.56 0.84 -13.09
CA ASN A 70 4.83 1.25 -14.30
C ASN A 70 4.32 2.70 -14.19
N GLN A 71 3.88 3.13 -13.01
CA GLN A 71 3.54 4.54 -12.77
C GLN A 71 4.79 5.42 -12.95
N ALA A 72 5.91 5.08 -12.29
CA ALA A 72 7.18 5.78 -12.44
C ALA A 72 7.65 5.84 -13.91
N ARG A 73 7.51 4.75 -14.67
CA ARG A 73 7.79 4.72 -16.11
C ARG A 73 6.92 5.73 -16.88
N LYS A 74 5.61 5.78 -16.61
CA LYS A 74 4.72 6.75 -17.27
C LYS A 74 5.10 8.19 -16.91
N THR A 75 5.38 8.46 -15.65
CA THR A 75 5.81 9.79 -15.18
C THR A 75 7.09 10.22 -15.88
N THR A 76 8.12 9.38 -15.93
CA THR A 76 9.37 9.69 -16.66
C THR A 76 9.15 9.89 -18.15
N GLU A 77 8.26 9.13 -18.78
CA GLU A 77 7.88 9.32 -20.19
C GLU A 77 7.19 10.66 -20.45
N LEU A 78 6.38 11.14 -19.51
CA LEU A 78 5.72 12.45 -19.55
C LEU A 78 6.73 13.58 -19.35
N THR A 79 7.63 13.44 -18.37
CA THR A 79 8.75 14.37 -18.13
C THR A 79 9.58 14.55 -19.41
N LEU A 80 9.93 13.45 -20.07
CA LEU A 80 10.64 13.48 -21.37
C LEU A 80 9.86 14.24 -22.44
N ASP A 81 8.54 14.08 -22.51
CA ASP A 81 7.70 14.76 -23.50
C ASP A 81 7.61 16.27 -23.23
N ILE A 82 7.53 16.67 -21.96
CA ILE A 82 7.53 18.07 -21.56
C ILE A 82 8.88 18.70 -21.92
N LEU A 83 9.98 18.10 -21.47
CA LEU A 83 11.34 18.58 -21.75
C LEU A 83 11.62 18.71 -23.24
N TYR A 84 11.23 17.71 -24.03
CA TYR A 84 11.40 17.76 -25.48
C TYR A 84 10.59 18.88 -26.13
N LYS A 85 9.36 19.17 -25.65
CA LYS A 85 8.55 20.27 -26.18
C LYS A 85 9.21 21.64 -25.94
N LEU A 86 9.84 21.83 -24.78
CA LEU A 86 10.56 23.06 -24.43
C LEU A 86 11.80 23.25 -25.32
N LEU A 87 12.53 22.16 -25.57
CA LEU A 87 13.74 22.17 -26.39
C LEU A 87 13.50 21.94 -27.89
N ARG A 88 12.24 21.92 -28.35
CA ARG A 88 11.89 21.57 -29.74
C ARG A 88 12.54 22.50 -30.78
N VAL A 89 12.85 23.74 -30.38
CA VAL A 89 13.55 24.72 -31.23
C VAL A 89 15.03 24.35 -31.42
N ARG A 90 15.65 23.70 -30.43
CA ARG A 90 17.10 23.36 -30.43
C ARG A 90 17.37 21.91 -30.85
N LEU A 91 16.45 20.98 -30.58
CA LEU A 91 16.63 19.55 -30.86
C LEU A 91 15.92 19.12 -32.14
N LYS A 92 16.70 18.71 -33.14
CA LYS A 92 16.19 18.21 -34.44
C LYS A 92 15.44 16.88 -34.34
N LYS A 93 15.69 16.05 -33.32
CA LYS A 93 15.10 14.70 -33.21
C LYS A 93 14.78 14.32 -31.76
N LYS A 94 13.58 13.76 -31.56
CA LYS A 94 13.13 13.24 -30.28
C LYS A 94 13.93 12.00 -29.85
N PRO A 95 14.34 11.90 -28.56
CA PRO A 95 14.94 10.68 -28.03
C PRO A 95 14.03 9.45 -28.24
N ARG A 96 14.65 8.31 -28.58
CA ARG A 96 13.92 7.05 -28.78
C ARG A 96 13.37 6.53 -27.45
N THR A 97 12.05 6.52 -27.30
CA THR A 97 11.35 5.93 -26.15
C THR A 97 10.68 4.61 -26.50
N TYR A 98 10.82 3.60 -25.64
CA TYR A 98 10.25 2.25 -25.84
C TYR A 98 8.81 2.11 -25.34
N ARG A 99 8.00 3.18 -25.39
CA ARG A 99 6.66 3.25 -24.76
C ARG A 99 5.76 2.07 -25.11
N GLN A 100 5.68 1.76 -26.41
CA GLN A 100 4.84 0.67 -26.89
C GLN A 100 5.34 -0.70 -26.39
N LYS A 101 6.66 -0.93 -26.41
CA LYS A 101 7.25 -2.19 -25.94
C LYS A 101 7.06 -2.35 -24.44
N ALA A 102 7.41 -1.32 -23.66
CA ALA A 102 7.28 -1.34 -22.21
C ALA A 102 5.83 -1.51 -21.74
N ARG A 103 4.86 -0.91 -22.45
CA ARG A 103 3.43 -1.12 -22.21
C ARG A 103 3.01 -2.55 -22.52
N LYS A 104 3.45 -3.13 -23.65
CA LYS A 104 3.15 -4.52 -24.00
C LYS A 104 3.70 -5.48 -22.95
N ASP A 105 4.95 -5.28 -22.51
CA ASP A 105 5.60 -6.11 -21.50
C ASP A 105 4.88 -6.01 -20.13
N TYR A 106 4.50 -4.79 -19.71
CA TYR A 106 3.68 -4.58 -18.51
C TYR A 106 2.33 -5.30 -18.61
N LEU A 107 1.59 -5.12 -19.71
CA LEU A 107 0.28 -5.73 -19.89
C LEU A 107 0.36 -7.26 -19.92
N LYS A 108 1.42 -7.82 -20.52
CA LYS A 108 1.66 -9.27 -20.52
C LYS A 108 1.81 -9.80 -19.09
N PHE A 109 2.47 -9.05 -18.21
CA PHE A 109 2.59 -9.41 -16.81
C PHE A 109 1.29 -9.15 -16.03
N ALA A 110 0.71 -7.96 -16.15
CA ALA A 110 -0.48 -7.53 -15.39
C ALA A 110 -1.73 -8.36 -15.70
N LYS A 111 -1.84 -8.92 -16.91
CA LYS A 111 -2.94 -9.81 -17.28
C LYS A 111 -2.83 -11.22 -16.67
N LYS A 112 -1.69 -11.60 -16.10
CA LYS A 112 -1.52 -12.93 -15.50
C LYS A 112 -2.13 -12.97 -14.11
N LYS A 113 -3.05 -13.91 -13.89
CA LYS A 113 -3.73 -14.12 -12.59
C LYS A 113 -2.77 -14.56 -11.47
N LYS A 114 -1.78 -15.41 -11.76
CA LYS A 114 -0.81 -15.94 -10.80
C LYS A 114 0.61 -15.97 -11.38
N PRO A 115 1.36 -14.86 -11.35
CA PRO A 115 2.72 -14.83 -11.85
C PRO A 115 3.69 -15.56 -10.90
N SER A 116 4.63 -16.32 -11.45
CA SER A 116 5.70 -16.96 -10.67
C SER A 116 6.67 -15.92 -10.08
N GLN A 117 7.40 -16.28 -9.02
CA GLN A 117 8.42 -15.41 -8.42
C GLN A 117 9.49 -14.99 -9.45
N LYS A 118 9.91 -15.90 -10.33
CA LYS A 118 10.86 -15.59 -11.42
C LYS A 118 10.29 -14.55 -12.39
N GLU A 119 9.02 -14.67 -12.73
CA GLU A 119 8.34 -13.74 -13.64
C GLU A 119 8.18 -12.36 -13.01
N ARG A 120 7.84 -12.29 -11.71
CA ARG A 120 7.81 -11.04 -10.95
C ARG A 120 9.15 -10.33 -10.99
N ARG A 121 10.24 -11.04 -10.63
CA ARG A 121 11.61 -10.49 -10.68
C ARG A 121 11.98 -10.00 -12.08
N ASN A 122 11.62 -10.76 -13.12
CA ASN A 122 11.88 -10.36 -14.51
C ASN A 122 11.08 -9.13 -14.94
N ALA A 123 9.82 -9.01 -14.51
CA ALA A 123 8.98 -7.84 -14.80
C ALA A 123 9.53 -6.58 -14.12
N VAL A 124 9.90 -6.69 -12.83
CA VAL A 124 10.55 -5.61 -12.07
C VAL A 124 11.84 -5.18 -12.76
N LYS A 125 12.73 -6.12 -13.09
CA LYS A 125 13.99 -5.83 -13.80
C LYS A 125 13.77 -5.11 -15.12
N GLN A 126 12.78 -5.54 -15.91
CA GLN A 126 12.44 -4.89 -17.18
C GLN A 126 11.92 -3.46 -16.98
N GLN A 127 11.00 -3.23 -16.04
CA GLN A 127 10.48 -1.89 -15.76
C GLN A 127 11.58 -0.95 -15.26
N LEU A 128 12.43 -1.40 -14.33
CA LEU A 128 13.59 -0.62 -13.87
C LEU A 128 14.53 -0.25 -15.01
N GLN A 129 14.77 -1.18 -15.94
CA GLN A 129 15.60 -0.91 -17.11
C GLN A 129 14.99 0.11 -18.08
N TYR A 130 13.66 0.20 -18.18
CA TYR A 130 13.01 1.26 -18.94
C TYR A 130 13.13 2.61 -18.23
N VAL A 131 12.86 2.65 -16.92
CA VAL A 131 13.02 3.86 -16.10
C VAL A 131 14.46 4.38 -16.15
N LYS A 132 15.46 3.52 -15.94
CA LYS A 132 16.88 3.88 -16.03
C LYS A 132 17.27 4.48 -17.37
N ARG A 133 16.71 3.97 -18.48
CA ARG A 133 16.96 4.54 -19.82
C ARG A 133 16.28 5.90 -19.98
N ASN A 134 15.06 6.05 -19.48
CA ASN A 134 14.35 7.32 -19.53
C ASN A 134 15.08 8.39 -18.72
N LEU A 135 15.55 8.07 -17.51
CA LEU A 135 16.33 8.99 -16.67
C LEU A 135 17.60 9.45 -17.39
N ARG A 136 18.38 8.52 -17.98
CA ARG A 136 19.55 8.89 -18.80
C ARG A 136 19.23 9.79 -19.99
N GLN A 137 18.01 9.70 -20.54
CA GLN A 137 17.58 10.60 -21.61
C GLN A 137 17.18 11.96 -21.06
N ILE A 138 16.56 12.01 -19.88
CA ILE A 138 16.25 13.24 -19.15
C ILE A 138 17.55 13.98 -18.84
N ASP A 139 18.55 13.31 -18.26
CA ASP A 139 19.84 13.90 -17.92
C ASP A 139 20.49 14.55 -19.15
N LYS A 140 20.52 13.85 -20.28
CA LYS A 140 21.05 14.39 -21.55
C LYS A 140 20.27 15.60 -22.08
N LEU A 141 18.96 15.65 -21.83
CA LEU A 141 18.15 16.81 -22.23
C LEU A 141 18.44 18.01 -21.32
N ILE A 142 18.63 17.77 -20.02
CA ILE A 142 19.04 18.80 -19.06
C ILE A 142 20.42 19.35 -19.44
N ASP A 143 21.40 18.49 -19.72
CA ASP A 143 22.73 18.88 -20.19
C ASP A 143 22.68 19.72 -21.47
N SER A 144 21.71 19.46 -22.35
CA SER A 144 21.49 20.25 -23.58
C SER A 144 20.84 21.62 -23.35
N GLY A 145 20.64 22.00 -22.09
CA GLY A 145 20.12 23.30 -21.68
C GLY A 145 18.62 23.34 -21.41
N ALA A 146 18.00 22.20 -21.04
CA ALA A 146 16.63 22.25 -20.52
C ALA A 146 16.64 22.83 -19.10
N SER A 147 15.87 23.88 -18.86
CA SER A 147 15.72 24.45 -17.51
C SER A 147 14.77 23.58 -16.67
N GLU A 148 15.27 23.02 -15.56
CA GLU A 148 14.47 22.28 -14.57
C GLU A 148 13.33 23.12 -13.98
N TYR A 149 13.48 24.44 -13.93
CA TYR A 149 12.51 25.37 -13.35
C TYR A 149 11.16 25.43 -14.11
N GLU A 150 11.11 25.00 -15.37
CA GLU A 150 9.87 24.94 -16.15
C GLU A 150 9.03 23.68 -15.88
N LEU A 151 9.64 22.63 -15.31
CA LEU A 151 8.92 21.42 -14.89
C LEU A 151 8.08 21.67 -13.63
N SER A 152 8.65 22.36 -12.64
CA SER A 152 8.00 22.63 -11.35
C SER A 152 6.74 23.50 -11.48
N ARG A 153 6.72 24.47 -12.39
CA ARG A 153 5.55 25.36 -12.62
C ARG A 153 4.35 24.68 -13.30
N ARG A 154 4.57 23.56 -14.01
CA ARG A 154 3.50 22.80 -14.67
C ARG A 154 3.06 21.57 -13.88
N GLN A 155 3.88 21.09 -12.95
CA GLN A 155 3.56 19.99 -12.06
C GLN A 155 2.97 20.56 -10.77
N GLY A 156 1.72 21.01 -10.81
CA GLY A 156 0.89 21.15 -9.61
C GLY A 156 0.54 19.77 -9.04
N ILE A 157 1.55 19.00 -8.65
CA ILE A 157 1.41 17.65 -8.10
C ILE A 157 1.95 17.72 -6.68
N TYR A 158 1.06 18.06 -5.74
CA TYR A 158 1.25 17.77 -4.33
C TYR A 158 1.26 16.24 -4.17
N TRP A 159 2.32 15.70 -3.57
CA TRP A 159 2.42 14.29 -3.17
C TRP A 159 1.62 14.04 -1.91
#